data_AF-A0A2J8R145-F1
#
_entry.id   AF-A0A2J8R145-F1
#
_cell.length_a   1.000
_cell.length_b   1.000
_cell.length_c   1.000
_cell.angle_alpha   90.00
_cell.angle_beta   90.00
_cell.angle_gamma   90.00
#
_symmetry.space_group_name_H-M   'P 1'
#
loop_
_entity.id
_entity.type
_entity.pdbx_description
1 polymer ?
#
loop_
_entity_poly.entity_id
_entity_poly.type
_entity_poly.pdbx_seq_one_letter_code
_entity_poly.pdbx_strand_id
1 'polypeptide(L)'
;ATMHVKKYLLKGLHRLQKGPGYTYKELLVWYCDNTNTHGPKRIICEGPKKKAMWFLLTLLFASLVCWQWGIFIRTYLSWEVSVSLSVGFKTMDFPAVTICNASPFKYSKIKHLLKDLDELMEAVLERILAPELSHASATRNLNFSIWNHTPLVLIDERNPHHPMVLDLFGDNHNGLTSSSASEKICNAQGCKMAMRLCSLNGTQCTFRNFTSATQAVTEWYVLQATNIFAQVPQQELVEMSYPSEQMILACLFGAEPCNYRNFTSIFYPHYGNCYIFNWGMTEKALPSANPGTEFGLKLILDIGQEDYVPFLASTAGVRLMLHEQRSYPFIRDEGIYAMSGTETSIGVLVDKLQRMGEPYSPCTVNGSEVPVQNFYSDYNTTYSIQVGRQCTPHAPGPLSGFMCPRPQSSGRTGPSKAGSAGLL
;
A
#
# COMPACT_ATOMS: atom_id res chain seq x y z
N ALA A 1 21.95 22.63 28.56
CA ALA A 1 23.20 21.93 28.18
C ALA A 1 24.20 22.81 27.41
N THR A 2 23.76 23.70 26.51
CA THR A 2 24.62 24.54 25.64
C THR A 2 25.47 25.59 26.34
N MET A 3 25.05 26.10 27.50
CA MET A 3 25.76 27.18 28.22
C MET A 3 27.04 26.71 28.93
N HIS A 4 27.09 25.46 29.40
CA HIS A 4 28.26 24.88 30.05
C HIS A 4 29.39 24.59 29.05
N VAL A 5 29.04 24.10 27.85
CA VAL A 5 30.01 23.81 26.78
C VAL A 5 30.70 25.08 26.30
N LYS A 6 29.95 26.18 26.14
CA LYS A 6 30.51 27.48 25.73
C LYS A 6 31.48 28.04 26.78
N LYS A 7 31.18 27.87 28.08
CA LYS A 7 32.06 28.28 29.18
C LYS A 7 33.33 27.43 29.26
N TYR A 8 33.24 26.12 29.01
CA TYR A 8 34.39 25.23 28.91
C TYR A 8 35.28 25.53 27.69
N LEU A 9 34.68 25.80 26.53
CA LEU A 9 35.40 26.19 25.32
C LEU A 9 36.08 27.55 25.48
N LEU A 10 35.43 28.53 26.11
CA LEU A 10 36.05 29.82 26.45
C LEU A 10 37.20 29.65 27.44
N LYS A 11 37.05 28.78 28.46
CA LYS A 11 38.14 28.49 29.41
C LYS A 11 39.29 27.72 28.76
N GLY A 12 38.99 26.87 27.76
CA GLY A 12 39.97 26.18 26.92
C GLY A 12 40.72 27.14 25.99
N LEU A 13 40.00 28.03 25.29
CA LEU A 13 40.60 29.08 24.45
C LEU A 13 41.47 30.03 25.26
N HIS A 14 41.00 30.45 26.44
CA HIS A 14 41.74 31.37 27.30
C HIS A 14 42.98 30.72 27.94
N ARG A 15 43.04 29.38 28.02
CA ARG A 15 44.25 28.61 28.38
C ARG A 15 45.22 28.47 27.19
N LEU A 16 44.71 28.33 25.97
CA LEU A 16 45.53 28.34 24.75
C LEU A 16 46.17 29.71 24.48
N GLN A 17 45.46 30.80 24.83
CA GLN A 17 45.89 32.18 24.55
C GLN A 17 46.84 32.77 25.62
N LYS A 18 46.99 32.12 26.79
CA LYS A 18 47.91 32.52 27.87
C LYS A 18 48.99 31.46 28.18
N GLY A 19 49.28 30.57 27.22
CA GLY A 19 50.54 29.81 27.26
C GLY A 19 51.73 30.75 27.05
N PRO A 20 52.96 30.37 27.42
CA PRO A 20 54.15 31.15 27.09
C PRO A 20 54.14 31.39 25.58
N GLY A 21 54.64 32.54 25.13
CA GLY A 21 54.71 32.91 23.72
C GLY A 21 55.74 32.06 22.98
N TYR A 22 55.54 30.75 22.98
CA TYR A 22 56.40 29.81 22.30
C TYR A 22 56.23 30.00 20.81
N THR A 23 57.34 30.18 20.13
CA THR A 23 57.37 30.14 18.67
C THR A 23 57.00 28.71 18.24
N TYR A 24 56.34 28.50 17.10
CA TYR A 24 55.98 27.16 16.59
C TYR A 24 57.17 26.17 16.60
N LYS A 25 58.40 26.68 16.43
CA LYS A 25 59.63 25.90 16.55
C LYS A 25 59.88 25.38 17.97
N GLU A 26 59.72 26.21 18.99
CA GLU A 26 59.92 25.84 20.40
C GLU A 26 58.89 24.82 20.86
N LEU A 27 57.64 24.98 20.40
CA LEU A 27 56.57 24.02 20.67
C LEU A 27 56.83 22.65 20.03
N LEU A 28 57.36 22.63 18.80
CA LEU A 28 57.70 21.39 18.10
C LEU A 28 58.88 20.67 18.76
N VAL A 29 59.91 21.41 19.18
CA VAL A 29 61.04 20.85 19.94
C VAL A 29 60.56 20.28 21.27
N TRP A 30 59.75 21.03 22.01
CA TRP A 30 59.16 20.57 23.27
C TRP A 30 58.31 19.30 23.08
N TYR A 31 57.50 19.22 22.02
CA TYR A 31 56.72 18.02 21.69
C TYR A 31 57.62 16.83 21.40
N CYS A 32 58.63 17.00 20.55
CA CYS A 32 59.56 15.93 20.19
C CYS A 32 60.37 15.40 21.38
N ASP A 33 60.68 16.24 22.37
CA ASP A 33 61.42 15.83 23.56
C ASP A 33 60.56 15.14 24.62
N ASN A 34 59.28 15.50 24.71
CA ASN A 34 58.34 14.99 25.72
C ASN A 34 57.36 13.92 25.21
N THR A 35 57.30 13.68 23.90
CA THR A 35 56.43 12.65 23.33
C THR A 35 56.98 11.25 23.59
N ASN A 36 56.09 10.31 23.88
CA ASN A 36 56.42 8.89 23.95
C ASN A 36 56.63 8.27 22.56
N THR A 37 56.39 9.01 21.48
CA THR A 37 56.67 8.55 20.13
C THR A 37 58.17 8.61 19.84
N HIS A 38 58.78 7.46 19.57
CA HIS A 38 60.24 7.36 19.43
C HIS A 38 60.81 8.07 18.19
N GLY A 39 59.99 8.25 17.14
CA GLY A 39 60.39 8.90 15.89
C GLY A 39 60.74 10.39 16.04
N PRO A 40 59.80 11.24 16.51
CA PRO A 40 60.01 12.68 16.68
C PRO A 40 61.25 13.10 17.49
N LYS A 41 61.58 12.37 18.56
CA LYS A 41 62.79 12.62 19.36
C LYS A 41 64.09 12.40 18.56
N ARG A 42 64.16 11.31 17.78
CA ARG A 42 65.34 10.96 16.96
C ARG A 42 65.52 11.86 15.73
N ILE A 43 64.45 12.53 15.28
CA ILE A 43 64.48 13.51 14.19
C ILE A 43 65.25 14.79 14.60
N ILE A 44 65.33 15.12 15.89
CA ILE A 44 66.01 16.34 16.37
C ILE A 44 67.46 16.07 16.80
N CYS A 45 67.72 14.94 17.47
CA CYS A 45 69.02 14.67 18.11
C CYS A 45 70.11 14.09 17.20
N GLU A 46 69.79 13.45 16.07
CA GLU A 46 70.79 12.70 15.27
C GLU A 46 71.44 13.51 14.11
N GLY A 47 72.45 12.92 13.45
CA GLY A 47 73.12 13.53 12.28
C GLY A 47 72.25 13.53 11.01
N PRO A 48 72.60 14.31 9.96
CA PRO A 48 71.71 14.62 8.83
C PRO A 48 71.19 13.39 8.06
N LYS A 49 72.02 12.36 7.86
CA LYS A 49 71.60 11.11 7.19
C LYS A 49 70.60 10.31 8.03
N LYS A 50 70.81 10.24 9.34
CA LYS A 50 69.93 9.50 10.26
C LYS A 50 68.63 10.26 10.51
N LYS A 51 68.66 11.59 10.52
CA LYS A 51 67.46 12.45 10.56
C LYS A 51 66.52 12.18 9.38
N ALA A 52 67.05 12.11 8.16
CA ALA A 52 66.25 11.81 6.97
C ALA A 52 65.60 10.41 7.05
N MET A 53 66.35 9.40 7.51
CA MET A 53 65.84 8.04 7.73
C MET A 53 64.71 8.00 8.77
N TRP A 54 64.91 8.61 9.95
CA TRP A 54 63.90 8.65 11.01
C TRP A 54 62.67 9.48 10.62
N PHE A 55 62.85 10.54 9.84
CA PHE A 55 61.75 11.32 9.29
C PHE A 55 60.89 10.48 8.33
N LEU A 56 61.49 9.79 7.36
CA LEU A 56 60.77 8.92 6.43
C LEU A 56 60.05 7.78 7.15
N LEU A 57 60.70 7.15 8.13
CA LEU A 57 60.09 6.07 8.90
C LEU A 57 58.91 6.57 9.75
N THR A 58 59.06 7.71 10.41
CA THR A 58 57.99 8.33 11.22
C THR A 58 56.82 8.75 10.33
N LEU A 59 57.09 9.29 9.14
CA LEU A 59 56.07 9.66 8.16
C LEU A 59 55.31 8.42 7.67
N LEU A 60 56.01 7.33 7.34
CA LEU A 60 55.39 6.06 6.93
C LEU A 60 54.42 5.53 8.00
N PHE A 61 54.85 5.45 9.26
CA PHE A 61 54.00 5.00 10.35
C PHE A 61 52.82 5.94 10.60
N ALA A 62 53.03 7.26 10.53
CA ALA A 62 51.95 8.23 10.64
C ALA A 62 50.91 8.05 9.51
N SER A 63 51.35 7.82 8.26
CA SER A 63 50.46 7.52 7.14
C SER A 63 49.68 6.22 7.34
N LEU A 64 50.31 5.16 7.85
CA LEU A 64 49.62 3.89 8.17
C LEU A 64 48.58 4.06 9.28
N VAL A 65 48.87 4.85 10.31
CA VAL A 65 47.91 5.14 11.38
C VAL A 65 46.73 5.95 10.86
N CYS A 66 46.98 6.98 10.05
CA CYS A 66 45.91 7.76 9.41
C CYS A 66 45.05 6.89 8.49
N TRP A 67 45.67 5.98 7.73
CA TRP A 67 44.96 4.99 6.90
C TRP A 67 44.08 4.06 7.76
N GLN A 68 44.62 3.52 8.84
CA GLN A 68 43.89 2.65 9.76
C GLN A 68 42.72 3.37 10.44
N TRP A 69 42.90 4.64 10.82
CA TRP A 69 41.82 5.48 11.33
C TRP A 69 40.73 5.69 10.27
N GLY A 70 41.12 5.90 9.02
CA GLY A 70 40.19 5.95 7.89
C GLY A 70 39.37 4.67 7.76
N ILE A 71 40.01 3.50 7.88
CA ILE A 71 39.31 2.21 7.89
C ILE A 71 38.33 2.13 9.06
N PHE A 72 38.78 2.40 10.29
CA PHE A 72 37.90 2.30 11.47
C PHE A 72 36.71 3.25 11.40
N ILE A 73 36.90 4.48 10.94
CA ILE A 73 35.80 5.43 10.75
C ILE A 73 34.83 4.91 9.68
N ARG A 74 35.34 4.36 8.56
CA ARG A 74 34.49 3.79 7.51
C ARG A 74 33.70 2.58 7.98
N THR A 75 34.31 1.69 8.77
CA THR A 75 33.63 0.52 9.35
C THR A 75 32.61 0.93 10.42
N TYR A 76 32.92 1.94 11.24
CA TYR A 76 31.95 2.47 12.20
C TYR A 76 30.73 3.09 11.50
N LEU A 77 30.96 3.83 10.41
CA LEU A 77 29.90 4.47 9.62
C LEU A 77 29.28 3.55 8.55
N SER A 78 29.72 2.29 8.43
CA SER A 78 29.08 1.32 7.50
C SER A 78 27.82 0.71 8.08
N TRP A 79 27.60 0.82 9.40
CA TRP A 79 26.41 0.33 10.10
C TRP A 79 26.07 -1.14 9.78
N GLU A 80 27.09 -1.99 9.69
CA GLU A 80 26.92 -3.42 9.41
C GLU A 80 26.10 -4.12 10.50
N VAL A 81 25.22 -5.03 10.09
CA VAL A 81 24.32 -5.80 10.96
C VAL A 81 24.57 -7.30 10.81
N SER A 82 24.36 -8.06 11.87
CA SER A 82 24.41 -9.53 11.85
C SER A 82 23.00 -10.11 11.90
N VAL A 83 22.75 -11.17 11.12
CA VAL A 83 21.45 -11.85 11.05
C VAL A 83 21.49 -13.11 11.89
N SER A 84 20.48 -13.30 12.74
CA SER A 84 20.29 -14.55 13.50
C SER A 84 18.94 -15.16 13.12
N LEU A 85 18.94 -16.45 12.79
CA LEU A 85 17.74 -17.20 12.44
C LEU A 85 17.37 -18.14 13.59
N SER A 86 16.13 -18.04 14.06
CA SER A 86 15.58 -18.96 15.06
C SER A 86 14.26 -19.52 14.56
N VAL A 87 14.20 -20.84 14.38
CA VAL A 87 13.01 -21.56 13.88
C VAL A 87 12.64 -22.60 14.92
N GLY A 88 11.36 -22.63 15.30
CA GLY A 88 10.86 -23.60 16.26
C GLY A 88 9.41 -23.33 16.63
N PHE A 89 8.81 -24.30 17.30
CA PHE A 89 7.48 -24.17 17.88
C PHE A 89 7.59 -23.54 19.26
N LYS A 90 6.84 -22.46 19.46
CA LYS A 90 6.67 -21.81 20.76
C LYS A 90 5.21 -21.38 20.89
N THR A 91 4.72 -21.29 22.11
CA THR A 91 3.42 -20.69 22.38
C THR A 91 3.40 -19.25 21.86
N MET A 92 2.42 -18.93 21.02
CA MET A 92 2.22 -17.59 20.46
C MET A 92 0.73 -17.26 20.44
N ASP A 93 0.42 -15.97 20.36
CA ASP A 93 -0.94 -15.52 20.11
C ASP A 93 -1.42 -16.04 18.75
N PHE A 94 -2.61 -16.62 18.71
CA PHE A 94 -3.23 -17.02 17.46
C PHE A 94 -3.48 -15.77 16.60
N PRO A 95 -3.19 -15.76 15.28
CA PRO A 95 -3.35 -14.55 14.48
C PRO A 95 -4.79 -14.04 14.48
N ALA A 96 -4.96 -12.75 14.20
CA ALA A 96 -6.28 -12.20 13.95
C ALA A 96 -6.78 -12.73 12.59
N VAL A 97 -8.00 -13.25 12.57
CA VAL A 97 -8.61 -13.82 11.35
C VAL A 97 -9.75 -12.92 10.93
N THR A 98 -9.56 -12.17 9.85
CA THR A 98 -10.63 -11.36 9.26
C THR A 98 -11.34 -12.15 8.18
N ILE A 99 -12.67 -12.15 8.24
CA ILE A 99 -13.57 -12.83 7.32
C ILE A 99 -14.45 -11.76 6.67
N CYS A 100 -14.50 -11.74 5.33
CA CYS A 100 -15.38 -10.87 4.58
C CYS A 100 -16.10 -11.66 3.49
N ASN A 101 -17.35 -11.32 3.21
CA ASN A 101 -18.04 -11.87 2.05
C ASN A 101 -17.43 -11.30 0.75
N ALA A 102 -17.44 -12.08 -0.33
CA ALA A 102 -17.09 -11.58 -1.65
C ALA A 102 -18.11 -10.56 -2.18
N SER A 103 -19.39 -10.68 -1.81
CA SER A 103 -20.42 -9.68 -2.11
C SER A 103 -20.58 -8.70 -0.95
N PRO A 104 -20.52 -7.38 -1.17
CA PRO A 104 -20.55 -6.40 -0.08
C PRO A 104 -21.92 -6.24 0.56
N PHE A 105 -22.99 -6.46 -0.20
CA PHE A 105 -24.37 -6.21 0.25
C PHE A 105 -25.29 -7.33 -0.17
N LYS A 106 -26.42 -7.46 0.52
CA LYS A 106 -27.51 -8.34 0.11
C LYS A 106 -28.31 -7.68 -0.99
N TYR A 107 -28.44 -8.36 -2.13
CA TYR A 107 -29.15 -7.85 -3.28
C TYR A 107 -30.61 -7.57 -2.95
N SER A 108 -31.28 -8.45 -2.21
CA SER A 108 -32.66 -8.25 -1.72
C SER A 108 -32.88 -6.93 -0.95
N LYS A 109 -31.86 -6.39 -0.29
CA LYS A 109 -31.93 -5.12 0.45
C LYS A 109 -31.53 -3.92 -0.40
N ILE A 110 -30.48 -4.05 -1.21
CA ILE A 110 -29.89 -2.92 -1.94
C ILE A 110 -30.48 -2.69 -3.35
N LYS A 111 -31.29 -3.64 -3.86
CA LYS A 111 -31.90 -3.58 -5.20
C LYS A 111 -32.61 -2.26 -5.50
N HIS A 112 -33.26 -1.64 -4.51
CA HIS A 112 -33.97 -0.39 -4.72
C HIS A 112 -33.05 0.79 -5.07
N LEU A 113 -31.80 0.80 -4.58
CA LEU A 113 -30.79 1.80 -4.89
C LEU A 113 -30.11 1.55 -6.25
N LEU A 114 -29.98 0.28 -6.63
CA LEU A 114 -29.28 -0.13 -7.86
C LEU A 114 -30.21 -0.35 -9.06
N LYS A 115 -31.53 -0.21 -8.89
CA LYS A 115 -32.53 -0.54 -9.91
C LYS A 115 -32.24 0.10 -11.27
N ASP A 116 -32.03 1.42 -11.31
CA ASP A 116 -31.77 2.16 -12.55
C ASP A 116 -30.43 1.74 -13.19
N LEU A 117 -29.42 1.43 -12.37
CA LEU A 117 -28.11 0.99 -12.83
C LEU A 117 -28.15 -0.43 -13.40
N ASP A 118 -28.89 -1.34 -12.75
CA ASP A 118 -29.07 -2.72 -13.21
C ASP A 118 -29.85 -2.76 -14.53
N GLU A 119 -30.91 -1.96 -14.66
CA GLU A 119 -31.69 -1.86 -15.91
C GLU A 119 -30.84 -1.30 -17.06
N LEU A 120 -29.98 -0.30 -16.77
CA LEU A 120 -29.03 0.23 -17.73
C LEU A 120 -27.96 -0.80 -18.11
N MET A 121 -27.46 -1.59 -17.14
CA MET A 121 -26.50 -2.66 -17.39
C MET A 121 -27.06 -3.73 -18.32
N GLU A 122 -28.30 -4.17 -18.10
CA GLU A 122 -28.96 -5.13 -18.98
C GLU A 122 -29.08 -4.60 -20.42
N ALA A 123 -29.41 -3.31 -20.59
CA ALA A 123 -29.45 -2.69 -21.91
C ALA A 123 -28.06 -2.63 -22.57
N VAL A 124 -27.00 -2.38 -21.79
CA VAL A 124 -25.60 -2.41 -22.28
C VAL A 124 -25.23 -3.81 -22.76
N LEU A 125 -25.55 -4.84 -21.98
CA LEU A 125 -25.26 -6.23 -22.32
C LEU A 125 -26.05 -6.68 -23.56
N GLU A 126 -27.33 -6.33 -23.66
CA GLU A 126 -28.16 -6.59 -24.83
C GLU A 126 -27.55 -5.98 -26.09
N ARG A 127 -27.09 -4.71 -25.99
CA ARG A 127 -26.45 -4.02 -27.10
C ARG A 127 -25.12 -4.64 -27.53
N ILE A 128 -24.33 -5.16 -26.58
CA ILE A 128 -23.04 -5.83 -26.81
C ILE A 128 -23.21 -7.22 -27.42
N LEU A 129 -24.16 -8.01 -26.90
CA LEU A 129 -24.31 -9.43 -27.23
C LEU A 129 -25.25 -9.67 -28.42
N ALA A 130 -26.35 -8.92 -28.54
CA ALA A 130 -27.41 -9.17 -29.51
C ALA A 130 -27.96 -7.88 -30.16
N PRO A 131 -27.18 -7.21 -31.03
CA PRO A 131 -27.58 -5.95 -31.67
C PRO A 131 -28.87 -6.01 -32.49
N GLU A 132 -29.21 -7.18 -33.05
CA GLU A 132 -30.33 -7.33 -33.98
C GLU A 132 -31.72 -7.37 -33.28
N LEU A 133 -31.77 -7.60 -31.96
CA LEU A 133 -33.02 -7.51 -31.17
C LEU A 133 -33.34 -6.10 -30.66
N SER A 134 -32.36 -5.18 -30.64
CA SER A 134 -32.49 -3.83 -30.05
C SER A 134 -33.55 -2.95 -30.73
N HIS A 135 -33.89 -3.20 -32.00
CA HIS A 135 -34.93 -2.43 -32.71
C HIS A 135 -36.35 -2.70 -32.18
N ALA A 136 -36.58 -3.81 -31.46
CA ALA A 136 -37.87 -4.13 -30.85
C ALA A 136 -38.00 -3.66 -29.38
N SER A 137 -36.87 -3.43 -28.67
CA SER A 137 -36.82 -3.06 -27.24
C SER A 137 -36.68 -1.55 -26.98
N ALA A 138 -36.74 -0.72 -28.02
CA ALA A 138 -36.64 0.76 -27.98
C ALA A 138 -37.75 1.50 -27.19
N THR A 139 -38.48 0.80 -26.31
CA THR A 139 -39.53 1.35 -25.43
C THR A 139 -39.19 1.23 -23.94
N ARG A 140 -37.93 0.98 -23.56
CA ARG A 140 -37.48 1.15 -22.17
C ARG A 140 -37.05 2.61 -21.94
N ASN A 141 -37.77 3.32 -21.07
CA ASN A 141 -37.36 4.65 -20.58
C ASN A 141 -36.12 4.50 -19.69
N LEU A 142 -34.93 4.43 -20.29
CA LEU A 142 -33.67 4.34 -19.56
C LEU A 142 -33.27 5.70 -18.97
N ASN A 143 -32.79 5.70 -17.73
CA ASN A 143 -32.25 6.89 -17.08
C ASN A 143 -30.81 7.17 -17.56
N PHE A 144 -30.68 7.98 -18.60
CA PHE A 144 -29.37 8.32 -19.19
C PHE A 144 -28.52 9.27 -18.33
N SER A 145 -29.01 9.76 -17.18
CA SER A 145 -28.22 10.62 -16.30
C SER A 145 -26.92 9.92 -15.84
N ILE A 146 -27.03 8.64 -15.49
CA ILE A 146 -25.89 7.80 -15.08
C ILE A 146 -24.95 7.56 -16.26
N TRP A 147 -25.51 7.26 -17.44
CA TRP A 147 -24.75 6.99 -18.66
C TRP A 147 -23.92 8.21 -19.11
N ASN A 148 -24.54 9.39 -19.10
CA ASN A 148 -23.94 10.62 -19.61
C ASN A 148 -22.70 11.05 -18.81
N HIS A 149 -22.60 10.65 -17.54
CA HIS A 149 -21.45 11.02 -16.70
C HIS A 149 -20.17 10.31 -17.15
N THR A 150 -20.26 9.01 -17.44
CA THR A 150 -19.12 8.21 -17.91
C THR A 150 -19.60 7.13 -18.89
N PRO A 151 -19.81 7.48 -20.16
CA PRO A 151 -20.30 6.52 -21.15
C PRO A 151 -19.19 5.53 -21.54
N LEU A 152 -19.61 4.29 -21.85
CA LEU A 152 -18.74 3.33 -22.52
C LEU A 152 -18.74 3.61 -24.01
N VAL A 153 -17.54 3.74 -24.57
CA VAL A 153 -17.33 4.00 -25.99
C VAL A 153 -16.53 2.87 -26.63
N LEU A 154 -16.77 2.66 -27.91
CA LEU A 154 -15.98 1.78 -28.76
C LEU A 154 -15.01 2.64 -29.58
N ILE A 155 -13.72 2.35 -29.48
CA ILE A 155 -12.66 2.98 -30.27
C ILE A 155 -12.28 2.00 -31.38
N ASP A 156 -12.51 2.40 -32.62
CA ASP A 156 -12.13 1.68 -33.82
C ASP A 156 -10.85 2.29 -34.41
N GLU A 157 -9.72 1.60 -34.26
CA GLU A 157 -8.42 1.99 -34.78
C GLU A 157 -8.00 1.15 -36.00
N ARG A 158 -8.94 0.44 -36.65
CA ARG A 158 -8.62 -0.38 -37.84
C ARG A 158 -8.03 0.45 -38.98
N ASN A 159 -8.42 1.72 -39.07
CA ASN A 159 -7.78 2.70 -39.94
C ASN A 159 -6.91 3.66 -39.12
N PRO A 160 -5.57 3.52 -39.16
CA PRO A 160 -4.66 4.39 -38.41
C PRO A 160 -4.78 5.88 -38.76
N HIS A 161 -5.27 6.21 -39.96
CA HIS A 161 -5.41 7.59 -40.43
C HIS A 161 -6.75 8.22 -40.04
N HIS A 162 -7.72 7.42 -39.59
CA HIS A 162 -9.04 7.91 -39.18
C HIS A 162 -9.63 7.03 -38.08
N PRO A 163 -9.15 7.16 -36.83
CA PRO A 163 -9.74 6.46 -35.70
C PRO A 163 -11.15 7.01 -35.42
N MET A 164 -12.11 6.11 -35.22
CA MET A 164 -13.50 6.47 -34.93
C MET A 164 -13.86 6.11 -33.49
N VAL A 165 -14.58 7.01 -32.81
CA VAL A 165 -15.11 6.77 -31.47
C VAL A 165 -16.63 6.72 -31.56
N LEU A 166 -17.20 5.56 -31.25
CA LEU A 166 -18.63 5.29 -31.32
C LEU A 166 -19.16 5.16 -29.89
N ASP A 167 -20.17 5.95 -29.53
CA ASP A 167 -20.90 5.80 -28.27
C ASP A 167 -21.91 4.65 -28.38
N LEU A 168 -22.00 3.79 -27.37
CA LEU A 168 -22.85 2.61 -27.40
C LEU A 168 -24.35 2.96 -27.52
N PHE A 169 -24.76 4.08 -26.93
CA PHE A 169 -26.12 4.61 -26.98
C PHE A 169 -26.21 5.98 -27.68
N GLY A 170 -25.20 6.36 -28.47
CA GLY A 170 -25.24 7.61 -29.21
C GLY A 170 -26.32 7.60 -30.29
N ASP A 171 -27.19 8.61 -30.31
CA ASP A 171 -28.18 8.80 -31.36
C ASP A 171 -27.51 9.02 -32.72
N ASN A 172 -27.97 8.28 -33.73
CA ASN A 172 -27.61 8.43 -35.14
C ASN A 172 -28.26 9.69 -35.76
N HIS A 173 -28.20 10.83 -35.07
CA HIS A 173 -28.59 12.13 -35.62
C HIS A 173 -27.47 12.72 -36.46
N ASN A 174 -27.08 12.01 -37.53
CA ASN A 174 -26.53 12.56 -38.76
C ASN A 174 -26.54 11.44 -39.80
N GLY A 175 -27.74 11.15 -40.30
CA GLY A 175 -27.94 10.31 -41.47
C GLY A 175 -27.26 10.93 -42.68
N LEU A 176 -26.01 10.56 -42.92
CA LEU A 176 -25.41 10.60 -44.25
C LEU A 176 -24.31 9.54 -44.30
N THR A 177 -24.70 8.29 -44.41
CA THR A 177 -24.22 7.37 -45.44
C THR A 177 -24.89 6.02 -45.26
N SER A 178 -25.73 5.69 -46.22
CA SER A 178 -26.16 4.32 -46.48
C SER A 178 -24.92 3.45 -46.68
N SER A 179 -24.59 2.61 -45.70
CA SER A 179 -23.92 1.35 -46.00
C SER A 179 -24.46 0.30 -45.05
N SER A 180 -25.02 -0.74 -45.64
CA SER A 180 -25.50 -1.94 -44.97
C SER A 180 -24.32 -2.70 -44.36
N ALA A 181 -23.84 -2.24 -43.22
CA ALA A 181 -22.91 -2.98 -42.39
C ALA A 181 -23.63 -3.27 -41.06
N SER A 182 -23.91 -4.55 -40.83
CA SER A 182 -24.48 -5.12 -39.61
C SER A 182 -24.08 -4.31 -38.38
N GLU A 183 -25.05 -3.92 -37.54
CA GLU A 183 -24.91 -3.18 -36.27
C GLU A 183 -24.11 -3.95 -35.20
N LYS A 184 -23.24 -4.89 -35.61
CA LYS A 184 -22.33 -5.65 -34.79
C LYS A 184 -21.20 -4.76 -34.30
N ILE A 185 -21.08 -4.70 -32.98
CA ILE A 185 -19.95 -4.10 -32.30
C ILE A 185 -18.67 -4.80 -32.78
N CYS A 186 -17.67 -3.98 -33.10
CA CYS A 186 -16.44 -4.46 -33.69
C CYS A 186 -15.65 -5.31 -32.69
N ASN A 187 -15.53 -6.61 -32.99
CA ASN A 187 -14.75 -7.57 -32.21
C ASN A 187 -13.40 -7.92 -32.88
N ALA A 188 -12.96 -7.13 -33.87
CA ALA A 188 -11.74 -7.38 -34.63
C ALA A 188 -10.49 -6.84 -33.90
N GLN A 189 -9.31 -7.40 -34.23
CA GLN A 189 -8.03 -6.83 -33.81
C GLN A 189 -7.91 -5.38 -34.33
N GLY A 190 -7.87 -4.41 -33.42
CA GLY A 190 -7.90 -2.97 -33.72
C GLY A 190 -9.10 -2.23 -33.12
N CYS A 191 -10.09 -2.95 -32.58
CA CYS A 191 -11.20 -2.37 -31.84
C CYS A 191 -10.99 -2.53 -30.34
N LYS A 192 -11.22 -1.45 -29.58
CA LYS A 192 -11.03 -1.41 -28.12
C LYS A 192 -12.24 -0.78 -27.47
N MET A 193 -12.65 -1.31 -26.32
CA MET A 193 -13.66 -0.66 -25.49
C MET A 193 -12.95 0.27 -24.50
N ALA A 194 -13.52 1.44 -24.27
CA ALA A 194 -12.96 2.41 -23.34
C ALA A 194 -14.07 3.13 -22.55
N MET A 195 -13.74 3.57 -21.34
CA MET A 195 -14.57 4.52 -20.61
C MET A 195 -14.11 5.94 -20.93
N ARG A 196 -15.05 6.80 -21.33
CA ARG A 196 -14.77 8.22 -21.54
C ARG A 196 -14.95 8.98 -20.23
N LEU A 197 -13.87 9.57 -19.73
CA LEU A 197 -13.85 10.36 -18.50
C LEU A 197 -13.61 11.83 -18.87
N CYS A 198 -14.62 12.66 -18.74
CA CYS A 198 -14.55 14.07 -19.09
C CYS A 198 -14.48 14.97 -17.84
N SER A 199 -13.71 16.05 -17.94
CA SER A 199 -13.78 17.15 -16.96
C SER A 199 -15.12 17.89 -17.06
N LEU A 200 -15.46 18.70 -16.05
CA LEU A 200 -16.74 19.40 -15.88
C LEU A 200 -17.24 20.18 -17.10
N ASN A 201 -16.35 20.58 -18.01
CA ASN A 201 -16.71 21.34 -19.22
C ASN A 201 -16.81 20.49 -20.50
N GLY A 202 -16.60 19.17 -20.42
CA GLY A 202 -16.64 18.26 -21.58
C GLY A 202 -15.50 18.44 -22.60
N THR A 203 -14.63 19.44 -22.40
CA THR A 203 -13.58 19.83 -23.37
C THR A 203 -12.31 18.98 -23.27
N GLN A 204 -12.01 18.44 -22.09
CA GLN A 204 -10.90 17.52 -21.86
C GLN A 204 -11.46 16.17 -21.41
N CYS A 205 -11.43 15.21 -22.32
CA CYS A 205 -11.81 13.84 -22.03
C CYS A 205 -10.59 12.92 -22.16
N THR A 206 -10.42 12.04 -21.20
CA THR A 206 -9.44 10.95 -21.24
C THR A 206 -10.17 9.62 -21.42
N PHE A 207 -9.51 8.67 -22.06
CA PHE A 207 -10.07 7.35 -22.33
C PHE A 207 -9.32 6.31 -21.51
N ARG A 208 -10.05 5.61 -20.63
CA ARG A 208 -9.52 4.43 -19.95
C ARG A 208 -9.78 3.23 -20.83
N ASN A 209 -8.75 2.77 -21.53
CA ASN A 209 -8.83 1.68 -22.49
C ASN A 209 -8.86 0.32 -21.78
N PHE A 210 -9.67 -0.59 -22.30
CA PHE A 210 -9.76 -1.98 -21.86
C PHE A 210 -9.46 -2.94 -23.01
N THR A 211 -8.85 -4.07 -22.67
CA THR A 211 -8.55 -5.15 -23.62
C THR A 211 -9.76 -6.06 -23.89
N SER A 212 -10.70 -6.13 -22.96
CA SER A 212 -11.90 -6.96 -23.04
C SER A 212 -13.15 -6.18 -22.65
N ALA A 213 -14.26 -6.44 -23.35
CA ALA A 213 -15.57 -5.90 -23.02
C ALA A 213 -16.03 -6.33 -21.61
N THR A 214 -15.75 -7.57 -21.21
CA THR A 214 -16.10 -8.06 -19.86
C THR A 214 -15.44 -7.20 -18.79
N GLN A 215 -14.14 -6.90 -18.93
CA GLN A 215 -13.43 -6.06 -17.98
C GLN A 215 -13.97 -4.63 -17.97
N ALA A 216 -14.26 -4.06 -19.15
CA ALA A 216 -14.79 -2.71 -19.28
C ALA A 216 -16.15 -2.56 -18.58
N VAL A 217 -17.06 -3.51 -18.80
CA VAL A 217 -18.41 -3.50 -18.24
C VAL A 217 -18.38 -3.69 -16.71
N THR A 218 -17.56 -4.62 -16.21
CA THR A 218 -17.40 -4.82 -14.76
C THR A 218 -16.81 -3.59 -14.07
N GLU A 219 -15.73 -3.01 -14.61
CA GLU A 219 -15.10 -1.81 -14.04
C GLU A 219 -16.03 -0.57 -14.10
N TRP A 220 -16.80 -0.45 -15.18
CA TRP A 220 -17.81 0.60 -15.30
C TRP A 220 -18.90 0.47 -14.25
N TYR A 221 -19.42 -0.74 -14.02
CA TYR A 221 -20.45 -0.98 -12.99
C TYR A 221 -19.91 -0.68 -11.59
N VAL A 222 -18.68 -1.13 -11.28
CA VAL A 222 -18.02 -0.83 -10.00
C VAL A 222 -17.91 0.67 -9.78
N LEU A 223 -17.55 1.43 -10.82
CA LEU A 223 -17.46 2.89 -10.72
C LEU A 223 -18.83 3.53 -10.42
N GLN A 224 -19.88 3.15 -11.15
CA GLN A 224 -21.23 3.69 -10.92
C GLN A 224 -21.77 3.32 -9.54
N ALA A 225 -21.65 2.05 -9.16
CA ALA A 225 -22.11 1.56 -7.87
C ALA A 225 -21.38 2.29 -6.72
N THR A 226 -20.08 2.53 -6.86
CA THR A 226 -19.29 3.29 -5.87
C THR A 226 -19.82 4.72 -5.71
N ASN A 227 -20.18 5.39 -6.81
CA ASN A 227 -20.78 6.73 -6.74
C ASN A 227 -22.13 6.73 -6.00
N ILE A 228 -22.96 5.71 -6.23
CA ILE A 228 -24.24 5.55 -5.53
C ILE A 228 -24.00 5.31 -4.03
N PHE A 229 -23.12 4.37 -3.68
CA PHE A 229 -22.83 4.05 -2.28
C PHE A 229 -22.19 5.21 -1.52
N ALA A 230 -21.41 6.07 -2.19
CA ALA A 230 -20.82 7.24 -1.58
C ALA A 230 -21.85 8.29 -1.11
N GLN A 231 -23.07 8.25 -1.64
CA GLN A 231 -24.16 9.17 -1.28
C GLN A 231 -25.02 8.64 -0.13
N VAL A 232 -24.86 7.36 0.24
CA VAL A 232 -25.66 6.70 1.28
C VAL A 232 -24.90 6.76 2.62
N PRO A 233 -25.58 7.08 3.73
CA PRO A 233 -24.97 7.04 5.05
C PRO A 233 -24.40 5.65 5.39
N GLN A 234 -23.19 5.62 5.97
CA GLN A 234 -22.52 4.35 6.29
C GLN A 234 -23.35 3.43 7.21
N GLN A 235 -24.09 3.99 8.16
CA GLN A 235 -24.92 3.20 9.07
C GLN A 235 -25.98 2.39 8.32
N GLU A 236 -26.59 2.98 7.30
CA GLU A 236 -27.60 2.32 6.48
C GLU A 236 -26.98 1.23 5.60
N LEU A 237 -25.79 1.48 5.04
CA LEU A 237 -25.03 0.49 4.28
C LEU A 237 -24.63 -0.73 5.13
N VAL A 238 -24.26 -0.52 6.40
CA VAL A 238 -23.95 -1.60 7.34
C VAL A 238 -25.16 -2.51 7.57
N GLU A 239 -26.36 -1.94 7.70
CA GLU A 239 -27.61 -2.68 7.89
C GLU A 239 -28.04 -3.48 6.64
N MET A 240 -27.71 -2.98 5.44
CA MET A 240 -27.96 -3.67 4.17
C MET A 240 -26.94 -4.77 3.82
N SER A 241 -25.85 -4.87 4.58
CA SER A 241 -24.80 -5.87 4.39
C SER A 241 -25.13 -7.22 5.08
N TYR A 242 -24.19 -8.16 5.03
CA TYR A 242 -24.35 -9.49 5.65
C TYR A 242 -24.14 -9.39 7.16
N PRO A 243 -25.11 -9.81 7.99
CA PRO A 243 -24.97 -9.82 9.45
C PRO A 243 -24.15 -11.03 9.91
N SER A 244 -23.47 -10.88 11.05
CA SER A 244 -22.57 -11.89 11.62
C SER A 244 -23.28 -13.18 11.98
N GLU A 245 -24.53 -13.06 12.45
CA GLU A 245 -25.40 -14.13 12.91
C GLU A 245 -25.76 -15.11 11.81
N GLN A 246 -25.84 -14.62 10.58
CA GLN A 246 -26.14 -15.45 9.42
C GLN A 246 -24.86 -15.98 8.80
N MET A 247 -23.84 -15.13 8.67
CA MET A 247 -22.59 -15.52 8.01
C MET A 247 -21.78 -16.55 8.80
N ILE A 248 -21.78 -16.49 10.13
CA ILE A 248 -20.98 -17.36 11.01
C ILE A 248 -21.92 -18.33 11.74
N LEU A 249 -22.09 -19.54 11.18
CA LEU A 249 -23.00 -20.55 11.74
C LEU A 249 -22.41 -21.27 12.94
N ALA A 250 -21.12 -21.61 12.87
CA ALA A 250 -20.42 -22.31 13.95
C ALA A 250 -18.98 -21.82 14.07
N CYS A 251 -18.50 -21.73 15.31
CA CYS A 251 -17.13 -21.36 15.63
C CYS A 251 -16.63 -22.23 16.79
N LEU A 252 -15.45 -22.80 16.62
CA LEU A 252 -14.76 -23.58 17.65
C LEU A 252 -13.27 -23.24 17.60
N PHE A 253 -12.71 -22.83 18.74
CA PHE A 253 -11.28 -22.56 18.86
C PHE A 253 -10.66 -23.57 19.84
N GLY A 254 -9.94 -24.55 19.31
CA GLY A 254 -9.51 -25.70 20.08
C GLY A 254 -10.71 -26.46 20.67
N ALA A 255 -10.84 -26.42 21.99
CA ALA A 255 -11.97 -27.01 22.71
C ALA A 255 -13.01 -25.97 23.19
N GLU A 256 -12.74 -24.67 23.00
CA GLU A 256 -13.60 -23.59 23.48
C GLU A 256 -14.59 -23.17 22.39
N PRO A 257 -15.91 -23.26 22.65
CA PRO A 257 -16.91 -22.80 21.70
C PRO A 257 -16.88 -21.26 21.62
N CYS A 258 -16.95 -20.73 20.40
CA CYS A 258 -17.07 -19.32 20.13
C CYS A 258 -18.35 -19.03 19.33
N ASN A 259 -18.81 -17.79 19.37
CA ASN A 259 -20.01 -17.35 18.66
C ASN A 259 -19.71 -16.11 17.82
N TYR A 260 -20.66 -15.71 16.97
CA TYR A 260 -20.59 -14.48 16.18
C TYR A 260 -20.29 -13.21 17.02
N ARG A 261 -20.65 -13.19 18.30
CA ARG A 261 -20.36 -12.08 19.23
C ARG A 261 -18.88 -11.92 19.60
N ASN A 262 -18.08 -12.97 19.43
CA ASN A 262 -16.63 -12.91 19.67
C ASN A 262 -15.89 -12.27 18.49
N PHE A 263 -16.59 -11.91 17.42
CA PHE A 263 -16.02 -11.26 16.25
C PHE A 263 -16.25 -9.76 16.32
N THR A 264 -15.20 -8.98 16.09
CA THR A 264 -15.34 -7.53 15.96
C THR A 264 -15.81 -7.20 14.55
N SER A 265 -16.87 -6.42 14.43
CA SER A 265 -17.41 -5.95 13.15
C SER A 265 -16.66 -4.70 12.68
N ILE A 266 -16.24 -4.69 11.42
CA ILE A 266 -15.76 -3.50 10.72
C ILE A 266 -16.46 -3.37 9.37
N PHE A 267 -16.68 -2.14 8.91
CA PHE A 267 -17.23 -1.90 7.58
C PHE A 267 -16.11 -1.61 6.59
N TYR A 268 -15.97 -2.48 5.59
CA TYR A 268 -15.00 -2.32 4.50
C TYR A 268 -15.73 -1.90 3.21
N PRO A 269 -15.48 -0.71 2.63
CA PRO A 269 -16.28 -0.18 1.53
C PRO A 269 -16.43 -1.09 0.30
N HIS A 270 -15.44 -1.94 0.01
CA HIS A 270 -15.48 -2.87 -1.12
C HIS A 270 -16.09 -4.25 -0.82
N TYR A 271 -16.13 -4.67 0.45
CA TYR A 271 -16.54 -6.02 0.86
C TYR A 271 -17.69 -6.01 1.90
N GLY A 272 -18.22 -4.84 2.25
CA GLY A 272 -19.28 -4.69 3.24
C GLY A 272 -18.79 -4.98 4.66
N ASN A 273 -19.64 -5.62 5.46
CA ASN A 273 -19.29 -6.01 6.81
C ASN A 273 -18.26 -7.15 6.80
N CYS A 274 -17.18 -6.94 7.54
CA CYS A 274 -16.15 -7.93 7.83
C CYS A 274 -16.07 -8.20 9.32
N TYR A 275 -15.69 -9.42 9.67
CA TYR A 275 -15.70 -9.93 11.03
C TYR A 275 -14.31 -10.45 11.42
N ILE A 276 -13.78 -9.93 12.51
CA ILE A 276 -12.41 -10.21 12.95
C ILE A 276 -12.43 -11.05 14.23
N PHE A 277 -11.92 -12.27 14.14
CA PHE A 277 -11.63 -13.11 15.30
C PHE A 277 -10.29 -12.70 15.92
N ASN A 278 -10.23 -12.65 17.25
CA ASN A 278 -8.99 -12.46 18.02
C ASN A 278 -8.18 -11.18 17.67
N TRP A 279 -8.86 -10.05 17.46
CA TRP A 279 -8.21 -8.79 17.04
C TRP A 279 -7.30 -8.17 18.12
N GLY A 280 -7.60 -8.41 19.40
CA GLY A 280 -6.82 -7.90 20.53
C GLY A 280 -7.11 -6.44 20.91
N MET A 281 -8.26 -5.88 20.49
CA MET A 281 -8.69 -4.52 20.81
C MET A 281 -9.53 -4.45 22.09
N THR A 282 -10.48 -5.38 22.25
CA THR A 282 -11.40 -5.47 23.38
C THR A 282 -10.89 -6.43 24.45
N GLU A 283 -10.57 -7.65 24.02
CA GLU A 283 -10.12 -8.74 24.86
C GLU A 283 -8.64 -9.07 24.61
N LYS A 284 -8.04 -9.80 25.54
CA LYS A 284 -6.66 -10.29 25.36
C LYS A 284 -6.62 -11.32 24.23
N ALA A 285 -5.53 -11.32 23.49
CA ALA A 285 -5.34 -12.28 22.42
C ALA A 285 -5.30 -13.72 22.96
N LEU A 286 -6.00 -14.61 22.27
CA LEU A 286 -6.05 -16.04 22.61
C LEU A 286 -4.76 -16.72 22.13
N PRO A 287 -4.00 -17.40 23.02
CA PRO A 287 -2.79 -18.10 22.64
C PRO A 287 -3.08 -19.47 22.03
N SER A 288 -2.20 -19.93 21.15
CA SER A 288 -2.15 -21.31 20.68
C SER A 288 -0.76 -21.90 20.93
N ALA A 289 -0.69 -23.01 21.65
CA ALA A 289 0.55 -23.69 22.01
C ALA A 289 0.79 -24.98 21.23
N ASN A 290 -0.28 -25.65 20.80
CA ASN A 290 -0.23 -26.98 20.22
C ASN A 290 -0.48 -26.89 18.71
N PRO A 291 0.42 -27.42 17.86
CA PRO A 291 0.14 -27.55 16.45
C PRO A 291 -0.90 -28.65 16.21
N GLY A 292 -1.75 -28.45 15.20
CA GLY A 292 -2.76 -29.44 14.79
C GLY A 292 -4.12 -28.80 14.53
N THR A 293 -4.90 -29.42 13.63
CA THR A 293 -6.23 -28.93 13.24
C THR A 293 -7.23 -28.93 14.40
N GLU A 294 -7.08 -29.85 15.36
CA GLU A 294 -7.91 -29.94 16.56
C GLU A 294 -7.72 -28.80 17.55
N PHE A 295 -6.58 -28.10 17.50
CA PHE A 295 -6.24 -27.01 18.42
C PHE A 295 -6.34 -25.62 17.77
N GLY A 296 -6.73 -25.57 16.49
CA GLY A 296 -6.88 -24.34 15.72
C GLY A 296 -8.30 -23.77 15.76
N LEU A 297 -8.54 -22.81 14.86
CA LEU A 297 -9.85 -22.24 14.61
C LEU A 297 -10.61 -23.07 13.56
N LYS A 298 -11.79 -23.56 13.91
CA LYS A 298 -12.73 -24.24 13.02
C LYS A 298 -13.97 -23.36 12.85
N LEU A 299 -14.34 -23.10 11.60
CA LEU A 299 -15.47 -22.24 11.24
C LEU A 299 -16.37 -22.94 10.24
N ILE A 300 -17.68 -22.78 10.43
CA ILE A 300 -18.68 -23.12 9.42
C ILE A 300 -19.36 -21.81 9.05
N LEU A 301 -19.24 -21.44 7.78
CA LEU A 301 -19.73 -20.17 7.26
C LEU A 301 -20.91 -20.42 6.32
N ASP A 302 -21.95 -19.60 6.44
CA ASP A 302 -23.05 -19.56 5.48
C ASP A 302 -22.82 -18.42 4.49
N ILE A 303 -22.95 -18.74 3.21
CA ILE A 303 -22.71 -17.83 2.11
C ILE A 303 -23.93 -17.90 1.19
N GLY A 304 -24.87 -16.98 1.39
CA GLY A 304 -26.09 -16.85 0.59
C GLY A 304 -25.80 -16.29 -0.82
N GLN A 305 -25.32 -17.17 -1.71
CA GLN A 305 -24.92 -16.82 -3.09
C GLN A 305 -26.09 -16.29 -3.93
N GLU A 306 -27.31 -16.73 -3.63
CA GLU A 306 -28.55 -16.27 -4.26
C GLU A 306 -28.84 -14.78 -4.02
N ASP A 307 -28.27 -14.20 -2.96
CA ASP A 307 -28.47 -12.82 -2.55
C ASP A 307 -27.29 -11.91 -2.96
N TYR A 308 -26.39 -12.41 -3.82
CA TYR A 308 -25.26 -11.63 -4.32
C TYR A 308 -25.68 -10.58 -5.34
N VAL A 309 -25.01 -9.42 -5.30
CA VAL A 309 -25.18 -8.37 -6.31
C VAL A 309 -24.59 -8.86 -7.67
N PRO A 310 -25.42 -9.10 -8.71
CA PRO A 310 -25.00 -9.86 -9.90
C PRO A 310 -23.84 -9.26 -10.69
N PHE A 311 -23.80 -7.93 -10.85
CA PHE A 311 -22.80 -7.24 -11.67
C PHE A 311 -21.60 -6.71 -10.87
N LEU A 312 -21.62 -6.87 -9.54
CA LEU A 312 -20.56 -6.38 -8.65
C LEU A 312 -19.67 -7.53 -8.14
N ALA A 313 -20.27 -8.67 -7.78
CA ALA A 313 -19.58 -9.77 -7.14
C ALA A 313 -19.65 -11.04 -7.99
N SER A 314 -18.70 -11.22 -8.89
CA SER A 314 -18.64 -12.43 -9.74
C SER A 314 -18.06 -13.66 -9.03
N THR A 315 -17.29 -13.47 -7.96
CA THR A 315 -16.66 -14.58 -7.23
C THR A 315 -17.57 -15.08 -6.12
N ALA A 316 -17.99 -16.34 -6.20
CA ALA A 316 -18.76 -17.00 -5.16
C ALA A 316 -17.82 -17.64 -4.12
N GLY A 317 -17.68 -17.00 -2.96
CA GLY A 317 -16.83 -17.49 -1.87
C GLY A 317 -16.66 -16.45 -0.79
N VAL A 318 -15.73 -16.73 0.12
CA VAL A 318 -15.39 -15.85 1.24
C VAL A 318 -13.94 -15.41 1.16
N ARG A 319 -13.66 -14.17 1.55
CA ARG A 319 -12.30 -13.64 1.73
C ARG A 319 -11.86 -13.88 3.16
N LEU A 320 -10.66 -14.45 3.31
CA LEU A 320 -10.03 -14.66 4.60
C LEU A 320 -8.67 -13.95 4.61
N MET A 321 -8.35 -13.23 5.68
CA MET A 321 -7.06 -12.60 5.88
C MET A 321 -6.54 -12.91 7.29
N LEU A 322 -5.28 -13.32 7.37
CA LEU A 322 -4.54 -13.47 8.61
C LEU A 322 -3.67 -12.24 8.81
N HIS A 323 -3.72 -11.63 9.99
CA HIS A 323 -2.91 -10.45 10.30
C HIS A 323 -2.54 -10.37 11.78
N GLU A 324 -1.64 -9.44 12.10
CA GLU A 324 -1.23 -9.18 13.48
C GLU A 324 -2.37 -8.58 14.31
N GLN A 325 -2.33 -8.79 15.62
CA GLN A 325 -3.22 -8.12 16.56
C GLN A 325 -3.09 -6.60 16.44
N ARG A 326 -4.22 -5.91 16.61
CA ARG A 326 -4.32 -4.44 16.58
C ARG A 326 -3.82 -3.80 15.27
N SER A 327 -3.66 -4.54 14.18
CA SER A 327 -3.40 -3.99 12.85
C SER A 327 -4.70 -3.89 12.03
N TYR A 328 -4.78 -2.93 11.12
CA TYR A 328 -5.93 -2.80 10.21
C TYR A 328 -5.86 -3.84 9.09
N PRO A 329 -6.94 -4.60 8.79
CA PRO A 329 -6.90 -5.65 7.79
C PRO A 329 -7.07 -5.11 6.36
N PHE A 330 -5.98 -5.10 5.58
CA PHE A 330 -5.98 -4.72 4.16
C PHE A 330 -6.40 -5.90 3.25
N ILE A 331 -7.69 -6.26 3.30
CA ILE A 331 -8.26 -7.47 2.66
C ILE A 331 -7.97 -7.58 1.17
N ARG A 332 -7.94 -6.46 0.44
CA ARG A 332 -7.67 -6.48 -1.01
C ARG A 332 -6.22 -6.86 -1.33
N ASP A 333 -5.28 -6.51 -0.45
CA ASP A 333 -3.85 -6.66 -0.71
C ASP A 333 -3.35 -8.06 -0.30
N GLU A 334 -3.81 -8.57 0.84
CA GLU A 334 -3.26 -9.79 1.47
C GLU A 334 -4.28 -10.90 1.73
N GLY A 335 -5.56 -10.68 1.39
CA GLY A 335 -6.58 -11.71 1.59
C GLY A 335 -6.48 -12.87 0.60
N ILE A 336 -6.90 -14.06 1.03
CA ILE A 336 -7.07 -15.26 0.21
C ILE A 336 -8.56 -15.62 0.08
N TYR A 337 -8.92 -16.38 -0.95
CA TYR A 337 -10.27 -16.90 -1.10
C TYR A 337 -10.39 -18.30 -0.48
N ALA A 338 -11.52 -18.57 0.15
CA ALA A 338 -11.95 -19.92 0.50
C ALA A 338 -13.23 -20.26 -0.27
N MET A 339 -13.26 -21.47 -0.83
CA MET A 339 -14.33 -21.95 -1.72
C MET A 339 -15.53 -22.42 -0.91
N SER A 340 -16.73 -22.06 -1.35
CA SER A 340 -17.98 -22.55 -0.75
C SER A 340 -18.17 -24.05 -1.01
N GLY A 341 -18.79 -24.76 -0.05
CA GLY A 341 -19.05 -26.20 -0.16
C GLY A 341 -17.81 -27.09 0.02
N THR A 342 -16.69 -26.54 0.49
CA THR A 342 -15.45 -27.29 0.74
C THR A 342 -14.87 -26.97 2.12
N GLU A 343 -14.08 -27.89 2.67
CA GLU A 343 -13.25 -27.62 3.83
C GLU A 343 -11.88 -27.09 3.37
N THR A 344 -11.60 -25.82 3.64
CA THR A 344 -10.31 -25.20 3.32
C THR A 344 -9.38 -25.26 4.53
N SER A 345 -8.44 -26.19 4.54
CA SER A 345 -7.44 -26.33 5.61
C SER A 345 -6.25 -25.40 5.40
N ILE A 346 -6.04 -24.43 6.30
CA ILE A 346 -4.98 -23.42 6.20
C ILE A 346 -3.95 -23.66 7.32
N GLY A 347 -2.75 -24.11 6.95
CA GLY A 347 -1.59 -24.17 7.85
C GLY A 347 -0.92 -22.82 7.94
N VAL A 348 -0.70 -22.31 9.15
CA VAL A 348 -0.13 -20.98 9.38
C VAL A 348 1.32 -21.08 9.85
N LEU A 349 2.20 -20.27 9.25
CA LEU A 349 3.58 -20.06 9.66
C LEU A 349 3.78 -18.58 9.97
N VAL A 350 4.31 -18.28 11.15
CA VAL A 350 4.63 -16.90 11.55
C VAL A 350 6.07 -16.59 11.14
N ASP A 351 6.24 -15.85 10.04
CA ASP A 351 7.52 -15.31 9.62
C ASP A 351 7.69 -13.88 10.15
N LYS A 352 8.78 -13.63 10.89
CA LYS A 352 9.04 -12.34 11.55
C LYS A 352 10.42 -11.82 11.18
N LEU A 353 10.46 -10.61 10.62
CA LEU A 353 11.67 -9.86 10.36
C LEU A 353 11.85 -8.74 11.39
N GLN A 354 12.87 -8.86 12.24
CA GLN A 354 13.25 -7.80 13.17
C GLN A 354 14.38 -6.96 12.57
N ARG A 355 14.18 -5.64 12.49
CA ARG A 355 15.19 -4.67 12.04
C ARG A 355 15.82 -3.97 13.24
N MET A 356 17.08 -3.55 13.09
CA MET A 356 17.82 -2.84 14.16
C MET A 356 17.35 -1.39 14.36
N GLY A 357 16.60 -0.81 13.42
CA GLY A 357 16.12 0.57 13.49
C GLY A 357 17.19 1.60 13.14
N GLU A 358 16.87 2.88 13.28
CA GLU A 358 17.80 3.98 13.07
C GLU A 358 18.93 3.93 14.12
N PRO A 359 20.23 4.08 13.75
CA PRO A 359 20.78 4.47 12.44
C PRO A 359 21.15 3.33 11.47
N TYR A 360 20.91 2.07 11.84
CA TYR A 360 21.32 0.91 11.05
C TYR A 360 20.40 0.62 9.85
N SER A 361 19.13 1.01 9.95
CA SER A 361 18.15 0.83 8.90
C SER A 361 17.10 1.93 8.98
N PRO A 362 16.67 2.52 7.85
CA PRO A 362 15.57 3.49 7.82
C PRO A 362 14.26 2.75 8.13
N CYS A 363 13.87 2.75 9.40
CA CYS A 363 12.70 2.06 9.91
C CYS A 363 12.07 2.90 11.01
N THR A 364 10.73 2.98 10.99
CA THR A 364 9.96 3.63 12.04
C THR A 364 9.26 2.58 12.89
N VAL A 365 9.28 2.74 14.21
CA VAL A 365 8.65 1.79 15.13
C VAL A 365 7.17 2.12 15.33
N ASN A 366 6.85 3.40 15.51
CA ASN A 366 5.49 3.87 15.83
C ASN A 366 4.82 4.62 14.67
N GLY A 367 5.55 4.92 13.59
CA GLY A 367 5.04 5.73 12.48
C GLY A 367 5.00 7.23 12.76
N SER A 368 5.38 7.71 13.95
CA SER A 368 5.35 9.12 14.34
C SER A 368 6.31 10.02 13.54
N GLU A 369 7.32 9.43 12.92
CA GLU A 369 8.30 10.12 12.07
C GLU A 369 7.76 10.38 10.66
N VAL A 370 6.66 9.72 10.30
CA VAL A 370 6.02 9.87 9.00
C VAL A 370 5.18 11.15 9.02
N PRO A 371 5.44 12.12 8.13
CA PRO A 371 4.73 13.42 8.13
C PRO A 371 3.30 13.33 7.59
N VAL A 372 2.82 12.13 7.26
CA VAL A 372 1.48 11.87 6.71
C VAL A 372 0.57 11.44 7.85
N GLN A 373 -0.60 12.08 7.94
CA GLN A 373 -1.61 11.70 8.93
C GLN A 373 -2.19 10.32 8.63
N ASN A 374 -2.34 9.50 9.67
CA ASN A 374 -2.97 8.20 9.57
C ASN A 374 -4.51 8.35 9.60
N PHE A 375 -5.18 8.01 8.49
CA PHE A 375 -6.65 8.03 8.39
C PHE A 375 -7.34 6.84 9.08
N TYR A 376 -6.58 5.81 9.46
CA TYR A 376 -7.09 4.65 10.21
C TYR A 376 -7.00 4.83 11.73
N SER A 377 -6.72 6.05 12.20
CA SER A 377 -6.66 6.37 13.64
C SER A 377 -7.97 6.06 14.37
N ASP A 378 -9.11 6.13 13.68
CA ASP A 378 -10.44 5.88 14.25
C ASP A 378 -10.59 4.44 14.76
N TYR A 379 -9.84 3.50 14.18
CA TYR A 379 -9.80 2.11 14.60
C TYR A 379 -8.74 1.83 15.68
N ASN A 380 -7.95 2.83 16.08
CA ASN A 380 -6.89 2.72 17.08
C ASN A 380 -5.89 1.57 16.80
N THR A 381 -5.56 1.40 15.52
CA THR A 381 -4.65 0.36 15.03
C THR A 381 -3.19 0.81 15.03
N THR A 382 -2.27 -0.15 15.03
CA THR A 382 -0.84 0.07 14.87
C THR A 382 -0.50 0.56 13.46
N TYR A 383 0.66 1.20 13.33
CA TYR A 383 1.18 1.63 12.04
C TYR A 383 1.52 0.42 11.16
N SER A 384 1.19 0.50 9.87
CA SER A 384 1.60 -0.47 8.86
C SER A 384 2.11 0.22 7.59
N ILE A 385 2.82 -0.52 6.75
CA ILE A 385 3.36 0.02 5.50
C ILE A 385 2.25 0.39 4.51
N GLN A 386 1.14 -0.34 4.51
CA GLN A 386 -0.02 -0.09 3.67
C GLN A 386 -0.71 1.24 4.04
N VAL A 387 -0.76 1.57 5.34
CA VAL A 387 -1.21 2.90 5.82
C VAL A 387 -0.34 4.01 5.23
N GLY A 388 0.99 3.82 5.18
CA GLY A 388 1.91 4.78 4.59
C GLY A 388 1.76 4.97 3.07
N ARG A 389 1.27 3.95 2.35
CA ARG A 389 1.05 4.02 0.89
C ARG A 389 -0.13 4.90 0.47
N GLN A 390 -0.94 5.36 1.43
CA GLN A 390 -2.13 6.16 1.16
C GLN A 390 -1.82 7.52 0.52
N CYS A 391 -0.56 7.98 0.58
CA CYS A 391 -0.09 9.19 -0.10
C CYS A 391 1.00 8.92 -1.15
N THR A 392 0.65 8.23 -2.23
CA THR A 392 1.44 8.33 -3.48
C THR A 392 0.89 9.44 -4.36
N PRO A 393 1.70 10.44 -4.79
CA PRO A 393 1.26 11.55 -5.65
C PRO A 393 0.73 11.14 -7.04
N HIS A 394 0.88 9.87 -7.43
CA HIS A 394 0.63 9.38 -8.79
C HIS A 394 -0.41 8.26 -8.90
N ALA A 395 -1.08 7.86 -7.81
CA ALA A 395 -2.13 6.85 -7.87
C ALA A 395 -3.51 7.50 -7.66
N PRO A 396 -4.33 7.68 -8.70
CA PRO A 396 -5.74 7.97 -8.51
C PRO A 396 -6.40 6.70 -7.95
N GLY A 397 -6.61 6.67 -6.64
CA GLY A 397 -7.61 5.76 -6.07
C GLY A 397 -9.01 6.14 -6.55
N PRO A 398 -9.97 5.21 -6.64
CA PRO A 398 -11.33 5.47 -7.14
C PRO A 398 -12.17 6.37 -6.20
N LEU A 399 -11.60 6.87 -5.11
CA LEU A 399 -12.21 7.85 -4.22
C LEU A 399 -11.54 9.20 -4.48
N SER A 400 -12.09 9.98 -5.39
CA SER A 400 -11.72 11.39 -5.65
C SER A 400 -12.14 12.33 -4.51
N GLY A 401 -12.06 11.88 -3.26
CA GLY A 401 -12.33 12.63 -2.03
C GLY A 401 -11.16 12.69 -1.04
N PHE A 402 -10.10 11.90 -1.22
CA PHE A 402 -8.95 11.89 -0.31
C PHE A 402 -7.70 12.42 -1.02
N MET A 403 -7.66 13.75 -1.18
CA MET A 403 -6.52 14.45 -1.74
C MET A 403 -5.43 14.56 -0.66
N CYS A 404 -4.32 13.83 -0.80
CA CYS A 404 -3.15 14.09 0.02
C CYS A 404 -2.70 15.54 -0.20
N PRO A 405 -2.36 16.29 0.87
CA PRO A 405 -1.86 17.64 0.71
C PRO A 405 -0.61 17.62 -0.16
N ARG A 406 -0.64 18.36 -1.29
CA ARG A 406 0.56 18.61 -2.10
C ARG A 406 1.62 19.21 -1.17
N PRO A 407 2.89 18.78 -1.22
CA PRO A 407 3.95 19.47 -0.51
C PRO A 407 3.97 20.92 -1.02
N GLN A 408 3.84 21.89 -0.10
CA GLN A 408 4.19 23.26 -0.44
C GLN A 408 5.64 23.24 -0.90
N SER A 409 5.87 23.64 -2.15
CA SER A 409 7.18 23.76 -2.75
C SER A 409 7.98 24.86 -2.03
N SER A 410 8.63 24.54 -0.92
CA SER A 410 9.74 25.36 -0.44
C SER A 410 10.94 25.05 -1.33
N GLY A 411 11.26 26.01 -2.22
CA GLY A 411 12.30 25.85 -3.22
C GLY A 411 13.65 25.45 -2.64
N ARG A 412 14.17 24.34 -3.12
CA ARG A 412 15.61 24.07 -3.26
C ARG A 412 15.80 23.16 -4.46
N THR A 413 16.23 23.76 -5.57
CA THR A 413 16.69 23.07 -6.77
C THR A 413 18.02 22.37 -6.46
N GLY A 414 18.07 21.06 -6.65
CA GLY A 414 19.27 20.23 -6.65
C GLY A 414 19.01 18.98 -7.49
N PRO A 415 19.98 18.50 -8.29
CA PRO A 415 19.70 17.57 -9.38
C PRO A 415 19.40 16.16 -8.86
N SER A 416 18.24 15.62 -9.24
CA SER A 416 17.85 14.23 -9.03
C SER A 416 18.62 13.32 -9.99
N LYS A 417 19.48 12.46 -9.45
CA LYS A 417 19.96 11.27 -10.15
C LYS A 417 18.86 10.20 -10.08
N ALA A 418 18.35 9.80 -11.23
CA ALA A 418 17.51 8.63 -11.38
C ALA A 418 18.32 7.36 -11.08
N GLY A 419 17.92 6.62 -10.05
CA GLY A 419 18.38 5.26 -9.79
C GLY A 419 17.27 4.28 -10.19
N SER A 420 17.54 3.46 -11.21
CA SER A 420 16.67 2.35 -11.61
C SER A 420 16.66 1.27 -10.52
N ALA A 421 15.49 0.97 -9.96
CA ALA A 421 15.29 -0.26 -9.19
C ALA A 421 14.78 -1.32 -10.17
N GLY A 422 15.66 -2.26 -10.51
CA GLY A 422 15.27 -3.51 -11.16
C GLY A 422 14.63 -4.43 -10.12
N LEU A 423 13.46 -4.97 -10.45
CA LEU A 423 12.87 -6.12 -9.77
C LEU A 423 13.51 -7.39 -10.36
N LEU A 424 14.02 -8.24 -9.48
CA LEU A 424 14.17 -9.68 -9.72
C LEU A 424 12.99 -10.40 -9.07
#